data_AF-A0A2L2YQF8-F1
#
_entry.id   AF-A0A2L2YQF8-F1
#
_cell.length_a   1.000
_cell.length_b   1.000
_cell.length_c   1.000
_cell.angle_alpha   90.00
_cell.angle_beta   90.00
_cell.angle_gamma   90.00
#
_symmetry.space_group_name_H-M   'P 1'
#
loop_
_entity.id
_entity.type
_entity.pdbx_description
1 polymer ?
#
loop_
_entity_poly.entity_id
_entity_poly.type
_entity_poly.pdbx_seq_one_letter_code
_entity_poly.pdbx_strand_id
1 'polypeptide(L)'
;KTKPRTPFLKKYGNPKSFNAFELSKIKTYGGQILTALKFLHDRGFYHGSIQAGNVAIVDGQCKLFDVFNGVLGVPSFLRSHISQLKGVQTVENIDVYCFGHLMYEMTFGAPLYETTCDNL
;
A
#
# COMPACT_ATOMS: atom_id res chain seq x y z
N LYS A 1 -1.65 15.41 21.33
CA LYS A 1 -0.96 16.28 20.33
C LYS A 1 0.45 15.74 20.11
N THR A 2 0.74 15.19 18.94
CA THR A 2 2.11 14.81 18.56
C THR A 2 2.86 16.08 18.15
N LYS A 3 4.01 16.35 18.79
CA LYS A 3 4.98 17.36 18.35
C LYS A 3 6.16 16.61 17.75
N PRO A 4 6.26 16.46 16.42
CA PRO A 4 7.38 15.78 15.80
C PRO A 4 8.64 16.60 16.09
N ARG A 5 9.55 16.07 16.91
CA ARG A 5 10.81 16.75 17.31
C ARG A 5 11.96 16.46 16.34
N THR A 6 11.76 15.58 15.37
CA THR A 6 12.80 15.04 14.50
C THR A 6 12.39 15.25 13.04
N PRO A 7 13.30 15.69 12.14
CA PRO A 7 13.01 15.79 10.71
C PRO A 7 12.50 14.45 10.14
N PHE A 8 11.52 14.51 9.23
CA PHE A 8 10.90 13.32 8.63
C PHE A 8 11.93 12.33 8.09
N LEU A 9 12.88 12.80 7.27
CA LEU A 9 13.93 11.97 6.67
C LEU A 9 14.84 11.33 7.72
N LYS A 10 15.08 12.00 8.86
CA LYS A 10 15.87 11.43 9.96
C LYS A 10 15.13 10.33 10.71
N LYS A 11 13.79 10.41 10.76
CA LYS A 11 12.96 9.40 11.42
C LYS A 11 12.66 8.20 10.51
N TYR A 12 12.43 8.43 9.23
CA TYR A 12 11.91 7.43 8.29
C TYR A 12 12.86 7.09 7.14
N GLY A 13 13.86 7.93 6.84
CA GLY A 13 14.75 7.76 5.68
C GLY A 13 15.94 6.83 5.90
N ASN A 14 16.18 6.33 7.12
CA ASN A 14 17.20 5.32 7.39
C ASN A 14 16.73 4.34 8.47
N PRO A 15 15.84 3.39 8.14
CA PRO A 15 15.40 2.35 9.06
C PRO A 15 16.60 1.52 9.54
N LYS A 16 16.71 1.28 10.84
CA LYS A 16 17.80 0.46 11.40
C LYS A 16 17.67 -1.03 11.05
N SER A 17 16.48 -1.48 10.68
CA SER A 17 16.20 -2.85 10.29
C SER A 17 15.01 -2.89 9.35
N PHE A 18 15.08 -3.78 8.37
CA PHE A 18 13.98 -4.17 7.50
C PHE A 18 13.60 -5.59 7.89
N ASN A 19 12.36 -5.81 8.34
CA ASN A 19 11.90 -7.12 8.77
C ASN A 19 10.59 -7.44 8.07
N ALA A 20 10.54 -8.60 7.42
CA ALA A 20 9.29 -9.19 6.94
C ALA A 20 8.31 -9.43 8.09
N PHE A 21 7.02 -9.40 7.78
CA PHE A 21 6.00 -9.85 8.72
C PHE A 21 5.94 -11.38 8.77
N GLU A 22 5.49 -11.90 9.90
CA GLU A 22 5.10 -13.30 10.02
C GLU A 22 3.90 -13.60 9.12
N LEU A 23 3.83 -14.82 8.59
CA LEU A 23 2.75 -15.25 7.69
C LEU A 23 1.35 -15.03 8.28
N SER A 24 1.18 -15.18 9.59
CA SER A 24 -0.07 -14.91 10.31
C SER A 24 -0.51 -13.45 10.18
N LYS A 25 0.43 -12.51 10.33
CA LYS A 25 0.21 -11.07 10.18
C LYS A 25 -0.03 -10.70 8.74
N ILE A 26 0.71 -11.26 7.79
CA ILE A 26 0.50 -11.04 6.34
C ILE A 26 -0.94 -11.40 5.96
N LYS A 27 -1.42 -12.59 6.38
CA LYS A 27 -2.80 -13.03 6.13
C LYS A 27 -3.83 -12.09 6.76
N THR A 28 -3.61 -11.72 8.03
CA THR A 28 -4.54 -10.87 8.79
C THR A 28 -4.64 -9.47 8.20
N TYR A 29 -3.50 -8.82 7.99
CA TYR A 29 -3.42 -7.45 7.48
C TYR A 29 -3.83 -7.38 6.01
N GLY A 30 -3.38 -8.33 5.18
CA GLY A 30 -3.81 -8.44 3.79
C GLY A 30 -5.33 -8.60 3.68
N GLY A 31 -5.94 -9.46 4.51
CA GLY A 31 -7.38 -9.63 4.55
C GLY A 31 -8.14 -8.37 4.97
N GLN A 32 -7.65 -7.64 5.99
CA GLN A 32 -8.25 -6.37 6.43
C GLN A 32 -8.17 -5.28 5.35
N ILE A 33 -7.02 -5.16 4.67
CA ILE A 33 -6.83 -4.20 3.57
C ILE A 33 -7.77 -4.53 2.40
N LEU A 34 -7.85 -5.80 1.98
CA LEU A 34 -8.77 -6.24 0.93
C LEU A 34 -10.24 -5.99 1.29
N THR A 35 -10.61 -6.21 2.56
CA THR A 35 -11.96 -5.91 3.04
C THR A 35 -12.27 -4.42 2.93
N ALA A 36 -11.33 -3.55 3.27
CA ALA A 36 -11.48 -2.10 3.13
C ALA A 36 -11.57 -1.67 1.65
N LEU A 37 -10.73 -2.23 0.77
CA LEU A 37 -10.81 -1.97 -0.67
C LEU A 37 -12.15 -2.40 -1.25
N LYS A 38 -12.61 -3.61 -0.92
CA LYS A 38 -13.92 -4.09 -1.33
C LYS A 38 -15.04 -3.16 -0.87
N PHE A 39 -15.00 -2.70 0.38
CA PHE A 39 -15.99 -1.76 0.91
C PHE A 39 -16.08 -0.46 0.08
N LEU A 40 -14.94 0.05 -0.38
CA LEU A 40 -14.88 1.23 -1.26
C LEU A 40 -15.43 0.91 -2.65
N HIS A 41 -14.95 -0.17 -3.28
CA HIS A 41 -15.35 -0.57 -4.63
C HIS A 41 -16.85 -0.83 -4.71
N ASP A 42 -17.44 -1.49 -3.71
CA ASP A 42 -18.89 -1.74 -3.60
C ASP A 42 -19.72 -0.44 -3.52
N ARG A 43 -19.09 0.72 -3.27
CA ARG A 43 -19.71 2.05 -3.21
C ARG A 43 -19.31 2.97 -4.37
N GLY A 44 -18.59 2.43 -5.37
CA GLY A 44 -18.11 3.21 -6.51
C GLY A 44 -16.91 4.11 -6.18
N PHE A 45 -16.23 3.87 -5.05
CA PHE A 45 -14.98 4.54 -4.70
C PHE A 45 -13.80 3.59 -4.90
N TYR A 46 -12.62 4.15 -5.07
CA TYR A 46 -11.35 3.42 -5.10
C TYR A 46 -10.30 4.23 -4.35
N HIS A 47 -9.21 3.59 -3.91
CA HIS A 47 -8.18 4.27 -3.13
C HIS A 47 -7.13 4.95 -4.03
N GLY A 48 -6.67 4.26 -5.08
CA GLY A 48 -5.76 4.76 -6.10
C GLY A 48 -4.30 4.94 -5.68
N SER A 49 -3.92 4.60 -4.44
CA SER A 49 -2.57 4.83 -3.90
C SER A 49 -2.30 3.98 -2.64
N ILE A 50 -2.61 2.68 -2.70
CA ILE A 50 -2.36 1.76 -1.60
C ILE A 50 -0.85 1.53 -1.45
N GLN A 51 -0.31 1.79 -0.25
CA GLN A 51 1.10 1.58 0.08
C GLN A 51 1.28 1.53 1.60
N ALA A 52 2.45 1.06 2.08
CA ALA A 52 2.72 0.91 3.51
C ALA A 52 2.60 2.25 4.27
N GLY A 53 2.90 3.38 3.63
CA GLY A 53 2.71 4.72 4.20
C GLY A 53 1.25 5.10 4.48
N ASN A 54 0.29 4.47 3.80
CA ASN A 54 -1.15 4.77 3.92
C ASN A 54 -1.89 3.72 4.77
N VAL A 55 -1.16 2.82 5.44
CA VAL A 55 -1.72 1.82 6.35
C VAL A 55 -1.07 1.98 7.73
N ALA A 56 -1.85 2.28 8.77
CA ALA A 56 -1.38 2.11 10.15
C ALA A 56 -1.88 0.81 10.74
N ILE A 57 -1.10 0.28 11.68
CA ILE A 57 -1.52 -0.77 12.59
C ILE A 57 -1.85 -0.09 13.93
N VAL A 58 -3.13 -0.10 14.29
CA VAL A 58 -3.63 0.46 15.56
C VAL A 58 -4.33 -0.66 16.30
N ASP A 59 -3.85 -0.98 17.50
CA ASP A 59 -4.38 -2.06 18.34
C ASP A 59 -4.45 -3.42 17.61
N GLY A 60 -3.42 -3.70 16.79
CA GLY A 60 -3.33 -4.94 16.00
C GLY A 60 -4.23 -4.98 14.77
N GLN A 61 -4.84 -3.87 14.36
CA GLN A 61 -5.70 -3.79 13.18
C GLN A 61 -5.21 -2.76 12.17
N CYS A 62 -5.31 -3.07 10.89
CA CYS A 62 -5.04 -2.17 9.79
C CYS A 62 -6.10 -1.07 9.72
N LYS A 63 -5.64 0.17 9.62
CA LYS A 63 -6.47 1.35 9.30
C LYS A 63 -5.89 2.01 8.07
N LEU A 64 -6.76 2.17 7.06
CA LEU A 64 -6.41 2.77 5.78
C LEU A 64 -6.61 4.29 5.86
N PHE A 65 -5.62 5.05 5.41
CA PHE A 65 -5.66 6.52 5.33
C PHE A 65 -5.75 6.99 3.89
N ASP A 66 -5.84 8.30 3.69
CA ASP A 66 -5.70 8.94 2.38
C ASP A 66 -6.63 8.38 1.29
N VAL A 67 -7.78 7.83 1.71
CA VAL A 67 -8.82 7.27 0.84
C VAL A 67 -9.32 8.30 -0.18
N PHE A 68 -9.27 9.59 0.16
CA PHE A 68 -9.66 10.68 -0.74
C PHE A 68 -8.70 10.89 -1.91
N ASN A 69 -7.49 10.32 -1.89
CA ASN A 69 -6.53 10.47 -3.00
C ASN A 69 -7.09 9.95 -4.33
N GLY A 70 -7.82 8.83 -4.30
CA GLY A 70 -8.50 8.30 -5.48
C GLY A 70 -9.52 9.29 -6.04
N VAL A 71 -10.38 9.84 -5.16
CA VAL A 71 -11.41 10.82 -5.53
C VAL A 71 -10.81 12.12 -6.08
N LEU A 72 -9.70 12.57 -5.51
CA LEU A 72 -9.01 13.80 -5.92
C LEU A 72 -8.09 13.58 -7.13
N GLY A 73 -8.02 12.37 -7.69
CA GLY A 73 -7.17 12.06 -8.83
C GLY A 73 -5.67 12.17 -8.54
N VAL A 74 -5.27 12.08 -7.27
CA VAL A 74 -3.86 12.10 -6.88
C VAL A 74 -3.19 10.83 -7.42
N PRO A 75 -2.12 10.95 -8.23
CA PRO A 75 -1.51 9.77 -8.84
C PRO A 75 -0.86 8.86 -7.79
N SER A 76 -0.98 7.54 -7.98
CA SER A 76 -0.20 6.55 -7.23
C SER A 76 1.29 6.77 -7.39
N PHE A 77 2.06 6.44 -6.35
CA PHE A 77 3.52 6.31 -6.46
C PHE A 77 3.93 5.33 -7.56
N LEU A 78 3.12 4.29 -7.80
CA LEU A 78 3.36 3.24 -8.80
C LEU A 78 2.84 3.61 -10.20
N ARG A 79 2.47 4.87 -10.46
CA ARG A 79 1.90 5.29 -11.75
C ARG A 79 2.80 4.93 -12.94
N SER A 80 4.13 5.06 -12.81
CA SER A 80 5.08 4.68 -13.86
C SER A 80 5.01 3.20 -14.20
N HIS A 81 4.88 2.34 -13.20
CA HIS A 81 4.75 0.89 -13.37
C HIS A 81 3.40 0.52 -13.96
N ILE A 82 2.32 1.10 -13.45
CA ILE A 82 0.94 0.88 -13.95
C ILE A 82 0.84 1.22 -15.44
N SER A 83 1.46 2.32 -15.89
CA SER A 83 1.40 2.74 -17.30
C SER A 83 2.00 1.75 -18.30
N GLN A 84 2.85 0.82 -17.82
CA GLN A 84 3.46 -0.23 -18.64
C GLN A 84 2.58 -1.48 -18.73
N LEU A 85 1.59 -1.61 -17.85
CA LEU A 85 0.77 -2.81 -17.69
C LEU A 85 -0.54 -2.71 -18.47
N LYS A 86 -0.59 -3.36 -19.63
CA LYS A 86 -1.80 -3.43 -20.47
C LYS A 86 -3.02 -4.01 -19.74
N GLY A 87 -2.83 -4.83 -18.71
CA GLY A 87 -3.92 -5.45 -17.93
C GLY A 87 -4.51 -4.56 -16.83
N VAL A 88 -3.84 -3.48 -16.44
CA VAL A 88 -4.32 -2.59 -15.38
C VAL A 88 -5.06 -1.42 -16.01
N GLN A 89 -6.34 -1.65 -16.33
CA GLN A 89 -7.16 -0.70 -17.10
C GLN A 89 -8.25 -0.01 -16.28
N THR A 90 -8.64 -0.57 -15.14
CA THR A 90 -9.67 0.00 -14.27
C THR A 90 -9.06 0.52 -12.97
N VAL A 91 -9.80 1.38 -12.28
CA VAL A 91 -9.38 1.94 -10.99
C VAL A 91 -9.30 0.87 -9.89
N GLU A 92 -10.14 -0.16 -9.98
CA GLU A 92 -10.09 -1.33 -9.11
C GLU A 92 -8.84 -2.18 -9.39
N ASN A 93 -8.46 -2.34 -10.66
CA ASN A 93 -7.21 -3.04 -11.02
C ASN A 93 -5.98 -2.28 -10.51
N ILE A 94 -6.02 -0.95 -10.49
CA ILE A 94 -4.96 -0.12 -9.89
C ILE A 94 -4.83 -0.44 -8.40
N ASP A 95 -5.94 -0.52 -7.66
CA ASP A 95 -5.92 -0.87 -6.24
C ASP A 95 -5.38 -2.28 -6.00
N VAL A 96 -5.80 -3.25 -6.82
CA VAL A 96 -5.30 -4.64 -6.75
C VAL A 96 -3.80 -4.71 -7.04
N TYR A 97 -3.33 -3.95 -8.03
CA TYR A 97 -1.90 -3.89 -8.36
C TYR A 97 -1.07 -3.27 -7.23
N CYS A 98 -1.52 -2.13 -6.70
CA CYS A 98 -0.87 -1.48 -5.55
C CYS A 98 -0.88 -2.39 -4.31
N PHE A 99 -1.97 -3.14 -4.09
CA PHE A 99 -2.05 -4.14 -3.04
C PHE A 99 -1.02 -5.27 -3.22
N GLY A 100 -0.76 -5.71 -4.46
CA GLY A 100 0.27 -6.71 -4.76
C GLY A 100 1.67 -6.24 -4.34
N HIS A 101 2.03 -4.99 -4.65
CA HIS A 101 3.27 -4.37 -4.19
C HIS A 101 3.36 -4.28 -2.66
N LEU A 102 2.28 -3.89 -2.00
CA LEU A 102 2.22 -3.86 -0.54
C LEU A 102 2.35 -5.26 0.07
N MET A 103 1.74 -6.28 -0.53
CA MET A 103 1.90 -7.68 -0.12
C MET A 103 3.35 -8.15 -0.27
N TYR A 104 4.03 -7.77 -1.34
CA TYR A 104 5.46 -8.03 -1.51
C TYR A 104 6.27 -7.39 -0.38
N GLU A 105 6.05 -6.09 -0.11
CA GLU A 105 6.76 -5.37 0.95
C GLU A 105 6.53 -6.00 2.33
N MET A 106 5.30 -6.39 2.65
CA MET A 106 4.99 -7.10 3.89
C MET A 106 5.67 -8.47 3.99
N THR A 107 5.86 -9.16 2.85
CA THR A 107 6.42 -10.51 2.77
C THR A 107 7.94 -10.52 2.83
N PHE A 108 8.60 -9.56 2.20
CA PHE A 108 10.06 -9.52 2.07
C PHE A 108 10.71 -8.44 2.96
N GLY A 109 9.90 -7.57 3.57
CA GLY A 109 10.37 -6.45 4.39
C GLY A 109 11.01 -5.32 3.56
N ALA A 110 10.92 -5.37 2.24
CA ALA A 110 11.52 -4.40 1.31
C ALA A 110 10.56 -4.13 0.13
N PRO A 111 10.53 -2.91 -0.40
CA PRO A 111 9.68 -2.57 -1.53
C PRO A 111 10.13 -3.30 -2.80
N LEU A 112 9.17 -3.62 -3.68
CA LEU A 112 9.47 -4.09 -5.02
C LEU A 112 9.75 -2.88 -5.92
N TYR A 113 10.94 -2.82 -6.50
CA TYR A 113 11.31 -1.74 -7.43
C TYR A 113 10.90 -2.04 -8.88
N GLU A 114 10.73 -3.32 -9.21
CA GLU A 114 10.32 -3.80 -10.52
C GLU A 114 8.80 -3.67 -10.74
N THR A 115 8.38 -3.73 -12.01
CA THR A 115 6.94 -3.67 -12.38
C THR A 115 6.18 -4.92 -11.95
N THR A 116 6.78 -6.10 -12.06
CA THR A 116 6.17 -7.37 -11.63
C THR A 116 7.22 -8.28 -11.02
N CYS A 117 6.78 -9.36 -10.38
CA CYS A 117 7.65 -10.40 -9.84
C CYS A 117 8.08 -11.44 -10.89
N ASP A 118 7.64 -11.33 -12.15
CA ASP A 118 7.85 -12.37 -13.16
C ASP A 118 9.33 -12.55 -13.54
N ASN A 119 10.15 -11.53 -13.26
CA ASN A 119 11.58 -11.48 -13.60
C ASN A 119 12.48 -11.51 -12.35
N LEU A 120 11.96 -11.89 -11.18
CA LEU A 120 12.72 -12.01 -9.92
C LEU A 120 13.40 -13.37 -9.75
#